data_AF-A0A1G8EEK8-F1
#
_entry.id   AF-A0A1G8EEK8-F1
#
_cell.length_a   1.000
_cell.length_b   1.000
_cell.length_c   1.000
_cell.angle_alpha   90.00
_cell.angle_beta   90.00
_cell.angle_gamma   90.00
#
_symmetry.space_group_name_H-M   'P 1'
#
loop_
_entity.id
_entity.type
_entity.pdbx_description
1 polymer ?
#
loop_
_entity_poly.entity_id
_entity_poly.type
_entity_poly.pdbx_seq_one_letter_code
_entity_poly.pdbx_strand_id
1 'polypeptide(L)'
;MKAIRKKHPFDDIRQLSAKELEQELNTWSRNELIEWLCWNDPNGVYTDKDSLAEIGHVLSKEEGIEIIIRQIKEGSPLRGI
;
A
#
# COMPACT_ATOMS: atom_id res chain seq x y z
N MET A 1 -18.84 3.21 -24.98
CA MET A 1 -18.50 1.96 -24.27
C MET A 1 -17.87 2.30 -22.93
N LYS A 2 -18.49 1.93 -21.80
CA LYS A 2 -17.86 2.10 -20.48
C LYS A 2 -16.81 1.00 -20.32
N ALA A 3 -15.55 1.35 -20.16
CA ALA A 3 -14.52 0.40 -19.76
C ALA A 3 -14.96 -0.26 -18.45
N ILE A 4 -15.15 -1.58 -18.47
CA ILE A 4 -15.34 -2.36 -17.25
C ILE A 4 -13.99 -2.29 -16.53
N ARG A 5 -13.86 -1.41 -15.54
CA ARG A 5 -12.73 -1.48 -14.60
C ARG A 5 -12.85 -2.85 -13.93
N LYS A 6 -11.99 -3.81 -14.31
CA LYS A 6 -11.81 -5.02 -13.51
C LYS A 6 -11.40 -4.52 -12.12
N LYS A 7 -12.26 -4.68 -11.12
CA LYS A 7 -11.90 -4.39 -9.72
C LYS A 7 -10.60 -5.13 -9.44
N HIS A 8 -9.56 -4.40 -9.09
CA HIS A 8 -8.38 -5.06 -8.55
C HIS A 8 -8.80 -5.69 -7.21
N PRO A 9 -8.31 -6.89 -6.84
CA PRO A 9 -8.60 -7.47 -5.51
C PRO A 9 -8.30 -6.50 -4.35
N PHE A 10 -7.49 -5.48 -4.61
CA PHE A 10 -7.03 -4.44 -3.69
C PHE A 10 -7.89 -3.17 -3.66
N ASP A 11 -8.85 -2.99 -4.57
CA ASP A 11 -9.71 -1.79 -4.60
C ASP A 11 -10.68 -1.73 -3.41
N ASP A 12 -11.02 -2.88 -2.83
CA ASP A 12 -12.07 -2.99 -1.82
C ASP A 12 -11.61 -2.52 -0.43
N ILE A 13 -10.30 -2.57 -0.11
CA ILE A 13 -9.81 -2.15 1.23
C ILE A 13 -10.00 -0.67 1.52
N ARG A 14 -10.13 0.18 0.47
CA ARG A 14 -10.36 1.63 0.62
C ARG A 14 -11.74 1.96 1.22
N GLN A 15 -12.65 0.99 1.24
CA GLN A 15 -14.01 1.15 1.76
C GLN A 15 -14.16 0.64 3.20
N LEU A 16 -13.13 -0.03 3.73
CA LEU A 16 -13.13 -0.56 5.09
C LEU A 16 -13.05 0.58 6.11
N SER A 17 -13.69 0.40 7.27
CA SER A 17 -13.44 1.28 8.41
C SER A 17 -11.99 1.14 8.89
N ALA A 18 -11.49 2.10 9.68
CA ALA A 18 -10.13 2.06 10.18
C ALA A 18 -9.79 0.76 10.93
N LYS A 19 -10.75 0.21 11.69
CA LYS A 19 -10.57 -1.03 12.45
C LYS A 19 -10.57 -2.27 11.54
N GLU A 20 -11.49 -2.31 10.57
CA GLU A 20 -11.57 -3.42 9.60
C GLU A 20 -10.33 -3.43 8.69
N LEU A 21 -9.85 -2.26 8.28
CA LEU A 21 -8.64 -2.10 7.49
C LEU A 21 -7.42 -2.64 8.25
N GLU A 22 -7.24 -2.25 9.51
CA GLU A 22 -6.14 -2.75 10.34
C GLU A 22 -6.22 -4.27 10.50
N GLN A 23 -7.40 -4.84 10.75
CA GLN A 23 -7.59 -6.28 10.87
C GLN A 23 -7.26 -7.01 9.57
N GLU A 24 -7.73 -6.50 8.44
CA GLU A 24 -7.47 -7.06 7.10
C GLU A 24 -5.97 -7.04 6.79
N LEU A 25 -5.30 -5.89 6.93
CA LEU A 25 -3.87 -5.74 6.64
C LEU A 25 -2.98 -6.62 7.54
N ASN A 26 -3.43 -6.92 8.76
CA ASN A 26 -2.73 -7.86 9.63
C ASN A 26 -2.75 -9.30 9.10
N THR A 27 -3.73 -9.67 8.26
CA THR A 27 -3.78 -10.99 7.62
C THR A 27 -2.83 -11.11 6.42
N TRP A 28 -2.44 -9.98 5.81
CA TRP A 28 -1.57 -9.97 4.65
C TRP A 28 -0.12 -10.29 5.03
N SER A 29 0.57 -10.93 4.10
CA SER A 29 2.02 -11.06 4.13
C SER A 29 2.69 -9.73 3.79
N ARG A 30 3.97 -9.60 4.17
CA ARG A 30 4.79 -8.43 3.81
C ARG A 30 4.84 -8.20 2.30
N ASN A 31 4.88 -9.27 1.51
CA ASN A 31 4.94 -9.17 0.05
C ASN A 31 3.61 -8.65 -0.51
N GLU A 32 2.47 -9.11 0.00
CA GLU A 32 1.15 -8.60 -0.43
C GLU A 32 0.98 -7.10 -0.13
N LEU A 33 1.51 -6.63 1.02
CA LEU A 33 1.54 -5.21 1.35
C LEU A 33 2.38 -4.41 0.34
N ILE A 34 3.58 -4.91 0.00
CA ILE A 34 4.46 -4.28 -1.00
C ILE A 34 3.79 -4.25 -2.38
N GLU A 35 3.16 -5.35 -2.80
CA GLU A 35 2.43 -5.42 -4.08
C GLU A 35 1.30 -4.39 -4.14
N TRP A 36 0.55 -4.22 -3.05
CA TRP A 36 -0.48 -3.18 -2.96
C TRP A 36 0.13 -1.79 -3.06
N LEU A 37 1.22 -1.52 -2.32
CA LEU A 37 1.88 -0.22 -2.32
C LEU A 37 2.43 0.15 -3.70
N CYS A 38 3.10 -0.77 -4.39
CA CYS A 38 3.57 -0.57 -5.76
C CYS A 38 2.41 -0.38 -6.75
N TRP A 39 1.27 -1.05 -6.55
CA TRP A 39 0.09 -0.84 -7.37
C TRP A 39 -0.58 0.52 -7.11
N ASN A 40 -0.63 0.96 -5.84
CA ASN A 40 -1.25 2.21 -5.43
C ASN A 40 -0.40 3.44 -5.81
N ASP A 41 0.92 3.35 -5.62
CA ASP A 41 1.90 4.36 -6.04
C ASP A 41 3.06 3.69 -6.81
N PRO A 42 2.96 3.63 -8.16
CA PRO A 42 3.99 3.04 -9.01
C PRO A 42 5.35 3.75 -8.97
N ASN A 43 5.42 4.97 -8.44
CA ASN A 43 6.68 5.70 -8.27
C ASN A 43 7.26 5.56 -6.86
N GLY A 44 6.58 4.83 -5.97
CA GLY A 44 7.04 4.64 -4.60
C GLY A 44 8.15 3.60 -4.50
N VAL A 45 8.96 3.75 -3.46
CA VAL A 45 10.16 2.95 -3.20
C VAL A 45 9.82 1.88 -2.14
N TYR A 46 9.14 0.81 -2.56
CA TYR A 46 8.62 -0.20 -1.62
C TYR A 46 9.23 -1.59 -1.78
N THR A 47 9.80 -1.91 -2.95
CA THR A 47 10.45 -3.20 -3.15
C THR A 47 11.73 -3.26 -2.32
N ASP A 48 12.15 -4.46 -1.91
CA ASP A 48 13.39 -4.63 -1.14
C ASP A 48 14.59 -4.00 -1.85
N LYS A 49 14.65 -4.14 -3.18
CA LYS A 49 15.72 -3.58 -4.00
C LYS A 49 15.72 -2.06 -3.96
N ASP A 50 14.57 -1.44 -4.20
CA ASP A 50 14.46 0.02 -4.27
C ASP A 50 14.65 0.63 -2.88
N SER A 51 14.04 0.03 -1.85
CA SER A 51 14.11 0.51 -0.47
C SER A 51 15.54 0.41 0.09
N LEU A 52 16.25 -0.69 -0.18
CA LEU A 52 17.67 -0.80 0.17
C LEU A 52 18.56 0.21 -0.57
N ALA A 53 18.23 0.54 -1.82
CA ALA A 53 19.03 1.46 -2.63
C ALA A 53 18.83 2.92 -2.23
N GLU A 54 17.59 3.34 -1.98
CA GLU A 54 17.23 4.74 -1.75
C GLU A 54 17.14 5.11 -0.26
N ILE A 55 16.73 4.17 0.59
CA ILE A 55 16.45 4.41 2.03
C ILE A 55 17.48 3.69 2.92
N GLY A 56 17.99 2.53 2.48
CA GLY A 56 19.03 1.77 3.19
C GLY A 56 18.52 0.64 4.07
N HIS A 57 17.22 0.34 4.05
CA HIS A 57 16.62 -0.82 4.72
C HIS A 57 15.49 -1.42 3.89
N VAL A 58 15.08 -2.65 4.24
CA VAL A 58 13.89 -3.28 3.65
C VAL A 58 12.65 -2.92 4.45
N LEU A 59 11.54 -2.69 3.76
CA LEU A 59 10.26 -2.41 4.40
C LEU A 59 9.79 -3.63 5.22
N SER A 60 9.57 -3.41 6.52
CA SER A 60 8.95 -4.38 7.42
C SER A 60 7.44 -4.51 7.17
N LYS A 61 6.82 -5.53 7.78
CA LYS A 61 5.38 -5.73 7.68
C LYS A 61 4.64 -4.57 8.35
N GLU A 62 5.09 -4.17 9.54
CA GLU A 62 4.50 -3.12 10.35
C GLU A 62 4.56 -1.77 9.62
N GLU A 63 5.71 -1.41 9.06
CA GLU A 63 5.86 -0.20 8.24
C GLU A 63 4.93 -0.23 7.01
N GLY A 64 4.83 -1.38 6.34
CA GLY A 64 3.91 -1.54 5.21
C GLY A 64 2.45 -1.27 5.58
N ILE A 65 1.99 -1.80 6.72
CA ILE A 65 0.63 -1.55 7.24
C ILE A 65 0.43 -0.06 7.52
N GLU A 66 1.38 0.59 8.21
CA GLU A 66 1.29 2.02 8.54
C GLU A 66 1.20 2.90 7.28
N ILE A 67 2.04 2.63 6.27
CA ILE A 67 2.03 3.38 5.01
C ILE A 67 0.68 3.23 4.31
N ILE A 68 0.13 2.02 4.20
CA ILE A 68 -1.17 1.79 3.55
C ILE A 68 -2.29 2.53 4.28
N ILE A 69 -2.36 2.39 5.62
CA ILE A 69 -3.36 3.09 6.44
C ILE A 69 -3.26 4.60 6.23
N ARG A 70 -2.05 5.13 6.20
CA ARG A 70 -1.80 6.57 5.97
C ARG A 70 -2.26 7.00 4.58
N GLN A 71 -1.89 6.27 3.52
CA GLN A 71 -2.28 6.59 2.14
C GLN A 71 -3.80 6.56 1.92
N ILE A 72 -4.51 5.63 2.60
CA ILE A 72 -5.97 5.53 2.52
C ILE A 72 -6.66 6.64 3.33
N LYS A 73 -6.18 6.95 4.54
CA LYS A 73 -6.78 7.98 5.42
C LYS A 73 -6.49 9.40 4.95
N GLU A 74 -5.28 9.68 4.46
CA GLU A 74 -4.83 11.03 4.09
C GLU A 74 -5.12 11.37 2.61
N GLY A 75 -5.46 10.38 1.79
CA GLY A 75 -5.89 10.59 0.41
C GLY A 75 -4.75 11.00 -0.54
N SER A 76 -3.94 10.02 -0.97
CA SER A 76 -2.91 10.11 -2.02
C SER A 76 -1.57 10.75 -1.62
N PRO A 77 -0.46 10.43 -2.35
CA PRO A 77 0.88 10.23 -1.79
C PRO A 77 1.55 11.52 -1.37
N LEU A 78 2.62 11.37 -0.58
CA LEU A 78 3.57 12.40 -0.18
C LEU A 78 4.18 13.12 -1.42
N ARG A 79 3.40 13.95 -2.12
CA ARG A 79 3.93 15.04 -2.96
C ARG A 79 4.23 16.19 -2.03
N GLY A 80 5.43 16.20 -1.49
CA GLY A 80 5.85 17.27 -0.60
C GLY A 80 7.21 17.03 0.04
N ILE A 81 8.23 16.82 -0.79
CA ILE A 81 9.60 17.31 -0.57
C ILE A 81 10.32 17.32 -1.92
#